data_AF-A0A814D6U9-F1
#
_entry.id   AF-A0A814D6U9-F1
#
_cell.length_a   1.000
_cell.length_b   1.000
_cell.length_c   1.000
_cell.angle_alpha   90.00
_cell.angle_beta   90.00
_cell.angle_gamma   90.00
#
_symmetry.space_group_name_H-M   'P 1'
#
loop_
_entity.id
_entity.type
_entity.pdbx_description
1 polymer ?
#
loop_
_entity_poly.entity_id
_entity_poly.type
_entity_poly.pdbx_seq_one_letter_code
_entity_poly.pdbx_strand_id
1 'polypeptide(L)'
;NKKALPIGNDSFWIDLFTQAHDWGLILYEQDWLDRQTIDFLLTRTDINLGHQWLMSMGEAADKIGLNIQYCMSLPRHILSALQIPRVTQARTSTDYAFHLHGKAQQWTIGISSMFTDAIGLAPFKDVFWSTSLQPGSLYKQNAEEVLPEREILIATLSTGPVSSGDAINYTNTQHIMKCCRGDGLILKPDRPLTMINRLASDWAFYNGISQGELYSTITNIHGQVFYTIFASAMKQNYLVYPSMIGAQPGVIWSYDNPTVVSTFDDDHPLNVSATKYHDLSICLWYVSPLIKFNSSTKYALLRE
;
A
#
# COMPACT_ATOMS: atom_id res chain seq x y z
N ASN A 1 24.47 -10.23 -22.00
CA ASN A 1 23.69 -9.01 -21.67
C ASN A 1 24.62 -7.93 -21.17
N LYS A 2 24.84 -6.86 -21.94
CA LYS A 2 25.59 -5.68 -21.47
C LYS A 2 24.57 -4.77 -20.76
N LYS A 3 24.85 -4.42 -19.49
CA LYS A 3 24.06 -3.44 -18.72
C LYS A 3 24.86 -2.14 -18.60
N ALA A 4 24.18 -1.01 -18.57
CA ALA A 4 24.77 0.31 -18.34
C ALA A 4 23.84 1.13 -17.44
N LEU A 5 24.42 2.03 -16.64
CA LEU A 5 23.67 3.01 -15.86
C LEU A 5 24.12 4.40 -16.28
N PRO A 6 23.19 5.33 -16.55
CA PRO A 6 23.54 6.73 -16.80
C PRO A 6 24.07 7.35 -15.51
N ILE A 7 25.37 7.63 -15.48
CA ILE A 7 26.07 8.28 -14.37
C ILE A 7 26.79 9.53 -14.88
N GLY A 8 26.98 10.54 -14.03
CA GLY A 8 27.76 11.73 -14.36
C GLY A 8 26.89 12.97 -14.61
N ASN A 9 27.39 13.91 -15.43
CA ASN A 9 26.75 15.20 -15.63
C ASN A 9 25.29 14.99 -16.08
N ASP A 10 24.40 15.81 -15.54
CA ASP A 10 22.95 15.62 -15.59
C ASP A 10 22.35 15.57 -17.01
N SER A 11 23.12 15.69 -18.10
CA SER A 11 22.59 15.81 -19.46
C SER A 11 21.64 14.68 -19.83
N PHE A 12 21.96 13.42 -19.54
CA PHE A 12 21.05 12.32 -19.88
C PHE A 12 19.69 12.44 -19.18
N TRP A 13 19.70 12.63 -17.85
CA TRP A 13 18.46 12.67 -17.07
C TRP A 13 17.68 13.96 -17.29
N ILE A 14 18.37 15.09 -17.44
CA ILE A 14 17.76 16.37 -17.79
C ILE A 14 17.14 16.31 -19.17
N ASP A 15 17.84 15.79 -20.17
CA ASP A 15 17.31 15.70 -21.53
C ASP A 15 16.09 14.77 -21.58
N LEU A 16 16.15 13.63 -20.88
CA LEU A 16 15.05 12.68 -20.78
C LEU A 16 13.83 13.30 -20.09
N PHE A 17 14.02 13.90 -18.90
CA PHE A 17 12.91 14.45 -18.13
C PHE A 17 12.35 15.74 -18.72
N THR A 18 13.16 16.58 -19.36
CA THR A 18 12.66 17.74 -20.09
C THR A 18 11.72 17.29 -21.21
N GLN A 19 12.17 16.36 -22.06
CA GLN A 19 11.34 15.84 -23.15
C GLN A 19 10.07 15.14 -22.64
N ALA A 20 10.19 14.32 -21.60
CA ALA A 20 9.05 13.61 -21.03
C ALA A 20 8.03 14.58 -20.39
N HIS A 21 8.51 15.60 -19.68
CA HIS A 21 7.67 16.65 -19.12
C HIS A 21 6.96 17.45 -20.22
N ASP A 22 7.63 17.77 -21.32
CA ASP A 22 7.02 18.45 -22.48
C ASP A 22 5.92 17.61 -23.15
N TRP A 23 5.99 16.27 -23.05
CA TRP A 23 4.90 15.38 -23.46
C TRP A 23 3.76 15.27 -22.45
N GLY A 24 3.87 15.92 -21.29
CA GLY A 24 2.88 15.91 -20.22
C GLY A 24 3.06 14.79 -19.20
N LEU A 25 4.25 14.18 -19.09
CA LEU A 25 4.53 13.19 -18.05
C LEU A 25 4.47 13.87 -16.66
N ILE A 26 3.62 13.34 -15.78
CA ILE A 26 3.45 13.84 -14.40
C ILE A 26 4.22 13.00 -13.36
N LEU A 27 4.63 11.80 -13.73
CA LEU A 27 5.30 10.85 -12.86
C LEU A 27 6.21 9.92 -13.67
N TYR A 28 7.47 9.77 -13.24
CA TYR A 28 8.40 8.77 -13.77
C TYR A 28 8.48 7.55 -12.85
N GLU A 29 8.33 6.34 -13.38
CA GLU A 29 8.61 5.11 -12.64
C GLU A 29 10.01 4.60 -12.98
N GLN A 30 10.88 4.51 -11.97
CA GLN A 30 12.13 3.77 -12.10
C GLN A 30 11.89 2.30 -11.77
N ASP A 31 11.81 1.49 -12.82
CA ASP A 31 11.53 0.06 -12.74
C ASP A 31 12.77 -0.81 -12.48
N TRP A 32 12.55 -2.02 -11.97
CA TRP A 32 13.53 -3.11 -11.83
C TRP A 32 14.81 -2.74 -11.07
N LEU A 33 14.65 -1.91 -10.02
CA LEU A 33 15.77 -1.47 -9.19
C LEU A 33 16.55 -2.64 -8.57
N ASP A 34 15.86 -3.69 -8.14
CA ASP A 34 16.48 -4.92 -7.64
C ASP A 34 17.33 -5.60 -8.72
N ARG A 35 16.83 -5.79 -9.94
CA ARG A 35 17.57 -6.44 -11.06
C ARG A 35 18.74 -5.62 -11.53
N GLN A 36 18.58 -4.30 -11.60
CA GLN A 36 19.66 -3.38 -11.94
C GLN A 36 20.77 -3.42 -10.87
N THR A 37 20.42 -3.65 -9.60
CA THR A 37 21.40 -3.77 -8.53
C THR A 37 22.01 -5.16 -8.40
N ILE A 38 21.21 -6.21 -8.53
CA ILE A 38 21.64 -7.60 -8.29
C ILE A 38 22.43 -8.13 -9.48
N ASP A 39 21.96 -7.97 -10.72
CA ASP A 39 22.64 -8.56 -11.87
C ASP A 39 23.67 -7.62 -12.54
N PHE A 40 23.80 -6.37 -12.09
CA PHE A 40 24.91 -5.52 -12.54
C PHE A 40 26.05 -5.58 -11.53
N LEU A 41 27.16 -6.25 -11.90
CA LEU A 41 28.26 -6.48 -10.97
C LEU A 41 28.80 -5.18 -10.34
N LEU A 42 28.90 -4.11 -11.12
CA LEU A 42 29.50 -2.86 -10.67
C LEU A 42 28.72 -2.19 -9.52
N THR A 43 27.39 -2.29 -9.47
CA THR A 43 26.60 -1.77 -8.34
C THR A 43 26.71 -2.61 -7.07
N ARG A 44 27.31 -3.80 -7.16
CA ARG A 44 27.63 -4.67 -6.01
C ARG A 44 29.08 -4.56 -5.56
N THR A 45 30.00 -4.20 -6.46
CA THR A 45 31.43 -4.06 -6.16
C THR A 45 31.85 -2.63 -5.88
N ASP A 46 31.10 -1.64 -6.37
CA ASP A 46 31.29 -0.23 -6.06
C ASP A 46 30.11 0.28 -5.22
N ILE A 47 30.42 0.69 -3.98
CA ILE A 47 29.42 1.16 -3.02
C ILE A 47 28.79 2.50 -3.38
N ASN A 48 29.45 3.30 -4.24
CA ASN A 48 29.02 4.64 -4.62
C ASN A 48 28.22 4.65 -5.91
N LEU A 49 28.49 3.72 -6.83
CA LEU A 49 27.93 3.74 -8.19
C LEU A 49 26.40 3.78 -8.20
N GLY A 50 25.75 2.92 -7.43
CA GLY A 50 24.29 2.88 -7.36
C GLY A 50 23.70 4.16 -6.75
N HIS A 51 24.37 4.73 -5.75
CA HIS A 51 23.95 5.99 -5.14
C HIS A 51 24.09 7.16 -6.12
N GLN A 52 25.24 7.30 -6.80
CA GLN A 52 25.46 8.34 -7.81
C GLN A 52 24.42 8.30 -8.93
N TRP A 53 24.06 7.10 -9.39
CA TRP A 53 23.03 6.89 -10.39
C TRP A 53 21.66 7.41 -9.92
N LEU A 54 21.23 7.04 -8.71
CA LEU A 54 19.95 7.50 -8.15
C LEU A 54 19.96 9.01 -7.86
N MET A 55 21.07 9.56 -7.36
CA MET A 55 21.19 10.99 -7.08
C MET A 55 21.13 11.82 -8.37
N SER A 56 21.84 11.42 -9.43
CA SER A 56 21.81 12.13 -10.72
C SER A 56 20.39 12.15 -11.33
N MET A 57 19.66 11.03 -11.23
CA MET A 57 18.25 10.96 -11.61
C MET A 57 17.39 11.90 -10.75
N GLY A 58 17.58 11.85 -9.42
CA GLY A 58 16.86 12.65 -8.46
C GLY A 58 17.05 14.16 -8.63
N GLU A 59 18.28 14.60 -8.85
CA GLU A 59 18.65 16.00 -9.07
C GLU A 59 18.04 16.54 -10.36
N ALA A 60 18.04 15.74 -11.43
CA ALA A 60 17.38 16.13 -12.68
C ALA A 60 15.86 16.22 -12.51
N ALA A 61 15.24 15.25 -11.84
CA ALA A 61 13.81 15.28 -11.53
C ALA A 61 13.44 16.51 -10.71
N ASP A 62 14.28 16.91 -9.74
CA ASP A 62 14.01 18.08 -8.91
C ASP A 62 14.07 19.39 -9.70
N LYS A 63 15.05 19.53 -10.60
CA LYS A 63 15.17 20.69 -11.50
C LYS A 63 13.96 20.85 -12.43
N ILE A 64 13.38 19.75 -12.89
CA ILE A 64 12.23 19.75 -13.81
C ILE A 64 10.89 19.79 -13.04
N GLY A 65 10.89 19.47 -11.75
CA GLY A 65 9.65 19.38 -10.97
C GLY A 65 8.87 18.08 -11.22
N LEU A 66 9.53 17.03 -11.68
CA LEU A 66 8.94 15.73 -11.99
C LEU A 66 9.06 14.80 -10.77
N ASN A 67 7.98 14.14 -10.37
CA ASN A 67 8.02 13.15 -9.30
C ASN A 67 8.52 11.79 -9.81
N ILE A 68 9.06 10.98 -8.91
CA ILE A 68 9.57 9.62 -9.16
C ILE A 68 8.83 8.62 -8.28
N GLN A 69 8.43 7.51 -8.89
CA GLN A 69 8.03 6.26 -8.24
C GLN A 69 9.18 5.25 -8.35
N TYR A 70 9.58 4.65 -7.23
CA TYR A 70 10.49 3.52 -7.28
C TYR A 70 9.74 2.19 -7.37
N CYS A 71 10.19 1.30 -8.25
CA CYS A 71 9.60 -0.01 -8.44
C CYS A 71 10.65 -1.12 -8.24
N MET A 72 10.20 -2.24 -7.66
CA MET A 72 11.05 -3.39 -7.29
C MET A 72 12.26 -2.96 -6.46
N SER A 73 12.01 -2.15 -5.44
CA SER A 73 13.08 -1.55 -4.61
C SER A 73 13.62 -2.49 -3.57
N LEU A 74 14.95 -2.55 -3.46
CA LEU A 74 15.62 -3.06 -2.26
C LEU A 74 15.58 -2.00 -1.14
N PRO A 75 15.73 -2.39 0.14
CA PRO A 75 15.74 -1.45 1.25
C PRO A 75 16.73 -0.28 1.09
N ARG A 76 17.87 -0.53 0.44
CA ARG A 76 18.87 0.51 0.18
C ARG A 76 18.39 1.61 -0.78
N HIS A 77 17.49 1.30 -1.71
CA HIS A 77 16.91 2.30 -2.62
C HIS A 77 15.91 3.18 -1.87
N ILE A 78 15.07 2.56 -1.04
CA ILE A 78 14.12 3.27 -0.17
C ILE A 78 14.87 4.20 0.77
N LEU A 79 15.95 3.75 1.42
CA LEU A 79 16.78 4.63 2.27
C LEU A 79 17.46 5.76 1.48
N SER A 80 17.83 5.52 0.22
CA SER A 80 18.42 6.57 -0.63
C SER A 80 17.39 7.65 -1.00
N ALA A 81 16.10 7.32 -1.01
CA ALA A 81 15.03 8.29 -1.29
C ALA A 81 14.97 9.43 -0.27
N LEU A 82 15.50 9.26 0.95
CA LEU A 82 15.64 10.36 1.92
C LEU A 82 16.44 11.56 1.39
N GLN A 83 17.28 11.34 0.38
CA GLN A 83 18.11 12.37 -0.24
C GLN A 83 17.51 12.90 -1.55
N ILE A 84 16.38 12.35 -2.01
CA ILE A 84 15.78 12.66 -3.30
C ILE A 84 14.32 13.08 -3.08
N PRO A 85 14.04 14.38 -2.87
CA PRO A 85 12.70 14.88 -2.54
C PRO A 85 11.60 14.54 -3.55
N ARG A 86 11.99 14.24 -4.79
CA ARG A 86 11.07 13.85 -5.87
C ARG A 86 10.65 12.40 -5.85
N VAL A 87 11.36 11.54 -5.13
CA VAL A 87 10.86 10.19 -4.85
C VAL A 87 9.74 10.32 -3.83
N THR A 88 8.51 10.11 -4.28
CA THR A 88 7.30 10.39 -3.51
C THR A 88 6.55 9.11 -3.13
N GLN A 89 6.79 8.02 -3.87
CA GLN A 89 6.22 6.71 -3.61
C GLN A 89 7.16 5.58 -4.03
N ALA A 90 6.91 4.40 -3.47
CA ALA A 90 7.59 3.19 -3.87
C ALA A 90 6.62 2.00 -3.88
N ARG A 91 6.80 1.09 -4.84
CA ARG A 91 6.11 -0.20 -4.88
C ARG A 91 6.47 -1.03 -3.65
N THR A 92 5.47 -1.48 -2.91
CA THR A 92 5.64 -2.26 -1.67
C THR A 92 5.29 -3.73 -1.80
N SER A 93 5.04 -4.18 -3.03
CA SER A 93 4.78 -5.57 -3.40
C SER A 93 5.76 -6.06 -4.48
N THR A 94 5.64 -7.34 -4.85
CA THR A 94 6.12 -7.85 -6.16
C THR A 94 5.17 -7.45 -7.29
N ASP A 95 5.50 -7.76 -8.55
CA ASP A 95 4.59 -7.51 -9.67
C ASP A 95 3.29 -8.33 -9.57
N TYR A 96 2.17 -7.71 -9.91
CA TYR A 96 0.84 -8.31 -9.93
C TYR A 96 0.75 -9.59 -10.77
N ALA A 97 1.55 -9.71 -11.83
CA ALA A 97 1.63 -10.93 -12.63
C ALA A 97 2.01 -12.18 -11.80
N PHE A 98 2.83 -12.03 -10.75
CA PHE A 98 3.16 -13.15 -9.86
C PHE A 98 1.96 -13.62 -9.06
N HIS A 99 1.03 -12.72 -8.71
CA HIS A 99 -0.23 -13.09 -8.07
C HIS A 99 -1.10 -13.93 -9.00
N LEU A 100 -1.29 -13.49 -10.24
CA LEU A 100 -2.06 -14.23 -11.25
C LEU A 100 -1.46 -15.61 -11.58
N HIS A 101 -0.16 -15.80 -11.33
CA HIS A 101 0.53 -17.09 -11.46
C HIS A 101 0.47 -17.97 -10.21
N GLY A 102 -0.13 -17.49 -9.11
CA GLY A 102 -0.12 -18.18 -7.81
C GLY A 102 1.27 -18.23 -7.16
N LYS A 103 2.17 -17.32 -7.53
CA LYS A 103 3.56 -17.27 -7.04
C LYS A 103 3.76 -16.29 -5.87
N ALA A 104 2.81 -15.38 -5.65
CA ALA A 104 2.88 -14.41 -4.56
C ALA A 104 1.49 -13.96 -4.10
N GLN A 105 1.38 -13.65 -2.81
CA GLN A 105 0.25 -12.92 -2.26
C GLN A 105 0.54 -11.42 -2.37
N GLN A 106 0.41 -10.88 -3.57
CA GLN A 106 0.94 -9.57 -3.91
C GLN A 106 0.28 -8.42 -3.10
N TRP A 107 -0.97 -8.58 -2.67
CA TRP A 107 -1.69 -7.65 -1.80
C TRP A 107 -1.15 -7.56 -0.36
N THR A 108 -0.31 -8.50 0.09
CA THR A 108 0.22 -8.50 1.47
C THR A 108 1.36 -7.51 1.62
N ILE A 109 1.03 -6.22 1.71
CA ILE A 109 2.00 -5.12 1.75
C ILE A 109 2.38 -4.68 3.17
N GLY A 110 1.80 -5.27 4.22
CA GLY A 110 1.80 -4.71 5.58
C GLY A 110 3.15 -4.27 6.15
N ILE A 111 4.21 -5.09 6.04
CA ILE A 111 5.56 -4.74 6.52
C ILE A 111 6.26 -3.77 5.55
N SER A 112 6.17 -4.00 4.25
CA SER A 112 6.79 -3.14 3.24
C SER A 112 6.20 -1.72 3.27
N SER A 113 4.88 -1.60 3.48
CA SER A 113 4.18 -0.33 3.71
C SER A 113 4.66 0.35 4.96
N MET A 114 4.83 -0.40 6.07
CA MET A 114 5.36 0.15 7.33
C MET A 114 6.76 0.75 7.13
N PHE A 115 7.63 0.04 6.43
CA PHE A 115 8.99 0.52 6.15
C PHE A 115 8.99 1.75 5.22
N THR A 116 8.16 1.75 4.18
CA THR A 116 8.07 2.84 3.20
C THR A 116 7.48 4.11 3.81
N ASP A 117 6.43 3.97 4.63
CA ASP A 117 5.81 5.05 5.41
C ASP A 117 6.77 5.68 6.43
N ALA A 118 7.58 4.86 7.09
CA ALA A 118 8.57 5.34 8.06
C ALA A 118 9.62 6.27 7.43
N ILE A 119 9.81 6.16 6.11
CA ILE A 119 10.72 7.00 5.31
C ILE A 119 9.99 8.18 4.65
N GLY A 120 8.68 8.31 4.85
CA GLY A 120 7.87 9.40 4.31
C GLY A 120 7.44 9.22 2.86
N LEU A 121 7.59 8.01 2.30
CA LEU A 121 7.11 7.68 0.96
C LEU A 121 5.71 7.07 1.05
N ALA A 122 4.89 7.30 0.03
CA ALA A 122 3.59 6.64 -0.08
C ALA A 122 3.77 5.19 -0.62
N PRO A 123 3.29 4.16 0.09
CA PRO A 123 3.28 2.79 -0.42
C PRO A 123 2.40 2.63 -1.66
N PHE A 124 2.95 2.09 -2.74
CA PHE A 124 2.19 1.70 -3.92
C PHE A 124 1.98 0.19 -3.92
N LYS A 125 0.72 -0.27 -3.91
CA LYS A 125 0.44 -1.70 -4.00
C LYS A 125 0.91 -2.29 -5.32
N ASP A 126 0.97 -1.59 -6.45
CA ASP A 126 0.93 -2.12 -7.83
C ASP A 126 -0.47 -2.14 -8.43
N VAL A 127 -0.55 -2.39 -9.74
CA VAL A 127 -1.79 -2.56 -10.49
C VAL A 127 -2.67 -3.69 -9.95
N PHE A 128 -3.94 -3.66 -10.32
CA PHE A 128 -4.90 -4.72 -10.03
C PHE A 128 -5.95 -4.84 -11.13
N TRP A 129 -6.65 -5.98 -11.17
CA TRP A 129 -7.88 -6.11 -11.95
C TRP A 129 -9.10 -5.80 -11.08
N SER A 130 -10.04 -5.01 -11.60
CA SER A 130 -11.31 -4.70 -10.94
C SER A 130 -12.40 -5.75 -11.19
N THR A 131 -12.15 -6.67 -12.13
CA THR A 131 -12.95 -7.86 -12.41
C THR A 131 -12.13 -9.13 -12.22
N SER A 132 -12.81 -10.25 -12.01
CA SER A 132 -12.12 -11.54 -11.87
C SER A 132 -11.51 -12.03 -13.18
N LEU A 133 -12.13 -11.73 -14.32
CA LEU A 133 -11.71 -12.24 -15.62
C LEU A 133 -11.36 -11.10 -16.58
N GLN A 134 -10.14 -11.15 -17.11
CA GLN A 134 -9.63 -10.27 -18.16
C GLN A 134 -9.34 -11.10 -19.43
N PRO A 135 -10.24 -11.10 -20.42
CA PRO A 135 -10.06 -11.90 -21.63
C PRO A 135 -8.80 -11.55 -22.41
N GLY A 136 -8.13 -12.57 -22.96
CA GLY A 136 -6.91 -12.38 -23.73
C GLY A 136 -5.67 -12.03 -22.89
N SER A 137 -5.75 -12.18 -21.55
CA SER A 137 -4.60 -11.95 -20.68
C SER A 137 -3.38 -12.79 -21.10
N LEU A 138 -2.25 -12.10 -21.29
CA LEU A 138 -0.98 -12.70 -21.67
C LEU A 138 -0.24 -13.35 -20.49
N TYR A 139 -0.69 -13.12 -19.24
CA TYR A 139 0.01 -13.61 -18.07
C TYR A 139 -0.12 -15.13 -17.95
N LYS A 140 -1.31 -15.68 -18.11
CA LYS A 140 -1.59 -17.12 -18.00
C LYS A 140 -2.92 -17.44 -18.67
N GLN A 141 -3.03 -18.65 -19.24
CA GLN A 141 -4.32 -19.17 -19.69
C GLN A 141 -5.30 -19.24 -18.51
N ASN A 142 -6.48 -18.60 -18.67
CA ASN A 142 -7.48 -18.48 -17.61
C ASN A 142 -6.92 -17.84 -16.32
N ALA A 143 -6.07 -16.81 -16.46
CA ALA A 143 -5.71 -15.96 -15.35
C ALA A 143 -6.98 -15.35 -14.73
N GLU A 144 -7.08 -15.41 -13.40
CA GLU A 144 -8.23 -14.96 -12.65
C GLU A 144 -7.77 -14.18 -11.42
N GLU A 145 -8.38 -13.01 -11.19
CA GLU A 145 -8.32 -12.30 -9.93
C GLU A 145 -9.46 -12.82 -9.03
N VAL A 146 -9.09 -13.54 -7.97
CA VAL A 146 -10.04 -14.24 -7.11
C VAL A 146 -10.82 -13.29 -6.20
N LEU A 147 -10.24 -12.14 -5.85
CA LEU A 147 -10.83 -11.15 -4.95
C LEU A 147 -10.50 -9.71 -5.40
N PRO A 148 -11.10 -9.22 -6.50
CA PRO A 148 -10.84 -7.86 -7.01
C PRO A 148 -11.04 -6.77 -5.94
N GLU A 149 -12.06 -6.93 -5.09
CA GLU A 149 -12.35 -5.98 -4.02
C GLU A 149 -11.23 -5.88 -2.98
N ARG A 150 -10.47 -6.97 -2.73
CA ARG A 150 -9.33 -6.93 -1.81
C ARG A 150 -8.21 -6.09 -2.39
N GLU A 151 -7.88 -6.31 -3.65
CA GLU A 151 -6.83 -5.57 -4.33
C GLU A 151 -7.12 -4.07 -4.37
N ILE A 152 -8.37 -3.73 -4.66
CA ILE A 152 -8.92 -2.37 -4.65
C ILE A 152 -8.82 -1.74 -3.26
N LEU A 153 -9.28 -2.46 -2.23
CA LEU A 153 -9.22 -2.01 -0.84
C LEU A 153 -7.78 -1.74 -0.39
N ILE A 154 -6.87 -2.70 -0.61
CA ILE A 154 -5.47 -2.57 -0.23
C ILE A 154 -4.81 -1.43 -1.00
N ALA A 155 -5.05 -1.29 -2.30
CA ALA A 155 -4.53 -0.19 -3.09
C ALA A 155 -5.02 1.17 -2.56
N THR A 156 -6.31 1.29 -2.26
CA THR A 156 -6.90 2.53 -1.72
C THR A 156 -6.29 2.91 -0.38
N LEU A 157 -6.13 1.94 0.52
CA LEU A 157 -5.60 2.18 1.86
C LEU A 157 -4.07 2.25 1.89
N SER A 158 -3.38 2.01 0.77
CA SER A 158 -1.91 2.09 0.67
C SER A 158 -1.37 3.52 0.61
N THR A 159 -2.22 4.53 0.39
CA THR A 159 -1.89 5.96 0.21
C THR A 159 -1.07 6.34 -1.03
N GLY A 160 -0.45 5.39 -1.72
CA GLY A 160 0.12 5.59 -3.05
C GLY A 160 -0.92 5.54 -4.17
N PRO A 161 -0.47 5.39 -5.43
CA PRO A 161 -1.38 5.30 -6.57
C PRO A 161 -2.36 4.13 -6.48
N VAL A 162 -3.58 4.36 -6.98
CA VAL A 162 -4.62 3.32 -7.15
C VAL A 162 -4.75 3.03 -8.64
N SER A 163 -4.11 1.96 -9.10
CA SER A 163 -3.93 1.71 -10.54
C SER A 163 -4.70 0.48 -11.01
N SER A 164 -5.80 0.70 -11.74
CA SER A 164 -6.47 -0.39 -12.47
C SER A 164 -5.63 -0.77 -13.72
N GLY A 165 -5.38 -2.06 -13.87
CA GLY A 165 -4.73 -2.68 -15.03
C GLY A 165 -5.70 -3.53 -15.85
N ASP A 166 -6.99 -3.18 -15.83
CA ASP A 166 -8.01 -3.88 -16.60
C ASP A 166 -7.82 -3.71 -18.11
N ALA A 167 -8.22 -4.70 -18.90
CA ALA A 167 -8.27 -4.56 -20.35
C ALA A 167 -9.34 -3.53 -20.74
N ILE A 168 -9.14 -2.90 -21.90
CA ILE A 168 -10.09 -1.95 -22.48
C ILE A 168 -11.48 -2.63 -22.57
N ASN A 169 -12.51 -1.95 -22.06
CA ASN A 169 -13.90 -2.41 -21.97
C ASN A 169 -14.20 -3.50 -20.92
N TYR A 170 -13.24 -3.86 -20.06
CA TYR A 170 -13.41 -4.85 -18.99
C TYR A 170 -13.26 -4.27 -17.58
N THR A 171 -13.25 -2.95 -17.47
CA THR A 171 -13.20 -2.24 -16.19
C THR A 171 -14.54 -2.30 -15.48
N ASN A 172 -14.55 -2.75 -14.22
CA ASN A 172 -15.71 -2.61 -13.34
C ASN A 172 -15.66 -1.25 -12.63
N THR A 173 -16.38 -0.28 -13.20
CA THR A 173 -16.45 1.08 -12.67
C THR A 173 -17.05 1.13 -11.27
N GLN A 174 -18.06 0.31 -10.96
CA GLN A 174 -18.67 0.28 -9.63
C GLN A 174 -17.67 -0.13 -8.56
N HIS A 175 -16.77 -1.06 -8.86
CA HIS A 175 -15.71 -1.46 -7.93
C HIS A 175 -14.65 -0.37 -7.77
N ILE A 176 -14.18 0.24 -8.86
CA ILE A 176 -13.18 1.31 -8.80
C ILE A 176 -13.71 2.54 -8.05
N MET A 177 -14.98 2.89 -8.28
CA MET A 177 -15.60 4.03 -7.61
C MET A 177 -15.80 3.83 -6.09
N LYS A 178 -15.53 2.63 -5.54
CA LYS A 178 -15.43 2.45 -4.08
C LYS A 178 -14.19 3.14 -3.48
N CYS A 179 -13.17 3.42 -4.30
CA CYS A 179 -11.92 4.05 -3.86
C CYS A 179 -12.00 5.59 -3.83
N CYS A 180 -12.97 6.18 -4.53
CA CYS A 180 -12.99 7.61 -4.81
C CYS A 180 -14.39 8.19 -4.70
N ARG A 181 -14.45 9.52 -4.56
CA ARG A 181 -15.69 10.29 -4.69
C ARG A 181 -16.17 10.30 -6.13
N GLY A 182 -17.41 10.76 -6.33
CA GLY A 182 -18.00 10.92 -7.67
C GLY A 182 -17.22 11.83 -8.63
N ASP A 183 -16.33 12.69 -8.12
CA ASP A 183 -15.43 13.55 -8.91
C ASP A 183 -14.07 12.88 -9.23
N GLY A 184 -13.86 11.62 -8.82
CA GLY A 184 -12.62 10.88 -9.03
C GLY A 184 -11.55 11.12 -7.97
N LEU A 185 -11.79 11.96 -6.95
CA LEU A 185 -10.83 12.13 -5.86
C LEU A 185 -10.73 10.85 -5.02
N ILE A 186 -9.54 10.26 -4.97
CA ILE A 186 -9.26 9.06 -4.16
C ILE A 186 -9.40 9.38 -2.67
N LEU A 187 -10.17 8.56 -1.96
CA LEU A 187 -10.40 8.63 -0.53
C LEU A 187 -9.37 7.78 0.20
N LYS A 188 -8.18 8.36 0.42
CA LYS A 188 -7.08 7.71 1.13
C LYS A 188 -7.05 8.09 2.63
N PRO A 189 -6.54 7.22 3.50
CA PRO A 189 -6.22 7.56 4.89
C PRO A 189 -5.03 8.53 5.00
N ASP A 190 -4.76 9.02 6.22
CA ASP A 190 -3.61 9.87 6.51
C ASP A 190 -2.29 9.09 6.63
N ARG A 191 -2.38 7.79 6.94
CA ARG A 191 -1.26 6.86 6.97
C ARG A 191 -1.61 5.62 6.14
N PRO A 192 -0.65 4.93 5.52
CA PRO A 192 -0.95 3.68 4.83
C PRO A 192 -1.44 2.60 5.80
N LEU A 193 -2.16 1.64 5.25
CA LEU A 193 -2.50 0.40 5.92
C LEU A 193 -1.23 -0.41 6.17
N THR A 194 -0.93 -0.66 7.45
CA THR A 194 0.26 -1.38 7.88
C THR A 194 -0.07 -2.51 8.83
N MET A 195 0.79 -3.53 8.88
CA MET A 195 0.66 -4.63 9.84
C MET A 195 0.69 -4.11 11.28
N ILE A 196 -0.21 -4.62 12.13
CA ILE A 196 -0.17 -4.27 13.57
C ILE A 196 1.05 -4.92 14.23
N ASN A 197 1.65 -4.22 15.20
CA ASN A 197 2.86 -4.68 15.89
C ASN A 197 2.71 -6.06 16.53
N ARG A 198 1.50 -6.40 17.02
CA ARG A 198 1.24 -7.72 17.60
C ARG A 198 1.46 -8.84 16.59
N LEU A 199 0.96 -8.68 15.37
CA LEU A 199 1.10 -9.69 14.33
C LEU A 199 2.55 -9.79 13.84
N ALA A 200 3.26 -8.66 13.74
CA ALA A 200 4.68 -8.64 13.43
C ALA A 200 5.53 -9.34 14.51
N SER A 201 5.18 -9.13 15.79
CA SER A 201 5.83 -9.82 16.91
C SER A 201 5.56 -11.33 16.88
N ASP A 202 4.31 -11.73 16.66
CA ASP A 202 3.95 -13.15 16.57
C ASP A 202 4.67 -13.80 15.39
N TRP A 203 4.77 -13.12 14.23
CA TRP A 203 5.55 -13.58 13.09
C TRP A 203 7.00 -13.93 13.48
N ALA A 204 7.66 -13.09 14.29
CA ALA A 204 8.99 -13.39 14.81
C ALA A 204 9.02 -14.61 15.75
N PHE A 205 8.03 -14.74 16.65
CA PHE A 205 7.93 -15.88 17.58
C PHE A 205 7.61 -17.21 16.90
N TYR A 206 6.90 -17.19 15.77
CA TYR A 206 6.55 -18.37 14.98
C TYR A 206 7.57 -18.66 13.86
N ASN A 207 8.88 -18.52 14.16
CA ASN A 207 9.99 -18.84 13.25
C ASN A 207 9.87 -18.17 11.87
N GLY A 208 9.37 -16.94 11.80
CA GLY A 208 9.19 -16.26 10.52
C GLY A 208 8.03 -16.80 9.70
N ILE A 209 7.01 -17.39 10.33
CA ILE A 209 5.73 -17.72 9.68
C ILE A 209 4.64 -16.72 10.11
N SER A 210 4.13 -15.93 9.16
CA SER A 210 3.01 -15.02 9.39
C SER A 210 1.77 -15.81 9.83
N GLN A 211 1.06 -15.31 10.86
CA GLN A 211 -0.16 -15.92 11.41
C GLN A 211 -1.45 -15.32 10.82
N GLY A 212 -1.32 -14.58 9.73
CA GLY A 212 -2.41 -13.91 9.03
C GLY A 212 -2.03 -12.50 8.63
N GLU A 213 -2.97 -11.78 8.05
CA GLU A 213 -2.78 -10.39 7.65
C GLU A 213 -3.81 -9.53 8.39
N LEU A 214 -3.33 -8.84 9.42
CA LEU A 214 -4.13 -8.00 10.31
C LEU A 214 -3.49 -6.62 10.40
N TYR A 215 -4.15 -5.66 9.75
CA TYR A 215 -3.60 -4.34 9.49
C TYR A 215 -4.48 -3.26 10.10
N SER A 216 -3.90 -2.08 10.33
CA SER A 216 -4.64 -0.88 10.71
C SER A 216 -4.12 0.36 10.01
N THR A 217 -4.98 1.36 9.86
CA THR A 217 -4.66 2.71 9.40
C THR A 217 -5.49 3.74 10.16
N ILE A 218 -5.13 5.02 10.03
CA ILE A 218 -5.78 6.16 10.67
C ILE A 218 -6.19 7.23 9.66
N THR A 219 -7.30 7.91 9.99
CA THR A 219 -7.73 9.15 9.36
C THR A 219 -8.02 10.18 10.45
N ASN A 220 -7.42 11.36 10.36
CA ASN A 220 -7.61 12.49 11.26
C ASN A 220 -8.52 13.53 10.61
N ILE A 221 -9.71 13.70 11.17
CA ILE A 221 -10.67 14.71 10.74
C ILE A 221 -10.79 15.73 11.87
N HIS A 222 -10.22 16.92 11.65
CA HIS A 222 -10.26 18.04 12.60
C HIS A 222 -9.84 17.69 14.05
N GLY A 223 -8.79 16.88 14.19
CA GLY A 223 -8.24 16.46 15.49
C GLY A 223 -8.88 15.19 16.06
N GLN A 224 -9.89 14.62 15.39
CA GLN A 224 -10.48 13.33 15.75
C GLN A 224 -9.88 12.23 14.89
N VAL A 225 -9.32 11.21 15.53
CA VAL A 225 -8.65 10.09 14.86
C VAL A 225 -9.59 8.90 14.77
N PHE A 226 -9.91 8.52 13.54
CA PHE A 226 -10.67 7.34 13.17
C PHE A 226 -9.70 6.24 12.73
N TYR A 227 -10.08 4.99 12.95
CA TYR A 227 -9.24 3.85 12.58
C TYR A 227 -9.99 2.94 11.64
N THR A 228 -9.25 2.34 10.72
CA THR A 228 -9.73 1.25 9.88
C THR A 228 -8.90 0.02 10.21
N ILE A 229 -9.55 -1.10 10.49
CA ILE A 229 -8.91 -2.39 10.76
C ILE A 229 -9.25 -3.32 9.61
N PHE A 230 -8.24 -3.99 9.05
CA PHE A 230 -8.41 -4.98 7.99
C PHE A 230 -7.88 -6.33 8.45
N ALA A 231 -8.59 -7.42 8.13
CA ALA A 231 -8.12 -8.78 8.34
C ALA A 231 -8.37 -9.66 7.11
N SER A 232 -7.39 -10.52 6.78
CA SER A 232 -7.52 -11.59 5.78
C SER A 232 -6.46 -12.67 6.04
N ALA A 233 -6.64 -13.85 5.42
CA ALA A 233 -5.69 -14.97 5.50
C ALA A 233 -5.29 -15.38 6.94
N MET A 234 -6.18 -15.18 7.92
CA MET A 234 -5.90 -15.43 9.33
C MET A 234 -5.69 -16.92 9.61
N LYS A 235 -4.64 -17.26 10.37
CA LYS A 235 -4.28 -18.64 10.74
C LYS A 235 -4.58 -18.98 12.20
N GLN A 236 -4.77 -17.96 13.03
CA GLN A 236 -5.23 -18.09 14.40
C GLN A 236 -6.16 -16.94 14.78
N ASN A 237 -6.91 -17.14 15.86
CA ASN A 237 -7.79 -16.10 16.38
C ASN A 237 -6.97 -15.01 17.07
N TYR A 238 -7.43 -13.76 16.94
CA TYR A 238 -6.87 -12.60 17.63
C TYR A 238 -7.96 -11.83 18.35
N LEU A 239 -7.65 -11.37 19.56
CA LEU A 239 -8.38 -10.30 20.22
C LEU A 239 -7.61 -9.00 19.97
N VAL A 240 -8.23 -8.08 19.25
CA VAL A 240 -7.65 -6.77 18.95
C VAL A 240 -8.19 -5.79 19.97
N TYR A 241 -7.29 -5.26 20.79
CA TYR A 241 -7.58 -4.23 21.79
C TYR A 241 -7.31 -2.84 21.20
N PRO A 242 -7.97 -1.77 21.69
CA PRO A 242 -7.72 -0.41 21.19
C PRO A 242 -6.24 -0.03 21.21
N SER A 243 -5.54 -0.37 22.30
CA SER A 243 -4.11 -0.10 22.48
C SER A 243 -3.22 -0.73 21.41
N MET A 244 -3.62 -1.85 20.79
CA MET A 244 -2.83 -2.53 19.75
C MET A 244 -2.75 -1.77 18.43
N ILE A 245 -3.71 -0.88 18.18
CA ILE A 245 -3.77 -0.02 17.00
C ILE A 245 -3.54 1.46 17.34
N GLY A 246 -3.16 1.74 18.60
CA GLY A 246 -2.98 3.11 19.10
C GLY A 246 -4.29 3.88 19.35
N ALA A 247 -5.44 3.20 19.31
CA ALA A 247 -6.75 3.80 19.53
C ALA A 247 -7.07 3.98 21.02
N GLN A 248 -7.95 4.94 21.29
CA GLN A 248 -8.65 5.07 22.57
C GLN A 248 -9.96 4.25 22.55
N PRO A 249 -10.55 3.94 23.71
CA PRO A 249 -11.88 3.34 23.77
C PRO A 249 -12.92 4.12 22.96
N GLY A 250 -13.74 3.39 22.23
CA GLY A 250 -14.58 3.93 21.18
C GLY A 250 -15.77 3.03 20.87
N VAL A 251 -16.23 3.15 19.63
CA VAL A 251 -17.17 2.21 19.04
C VAL A 251 -16.60 1.64 17.75
N ILE A 252 -17.03 0.43 17.41
CA ILE A 252 -16.61 -0.30 16.22
C ILE A 252 -17.81 -0.87 15.47
N TRP A 253 -17.72 -0.91 14.14
CA TRP A 253 -18.68 -1.58 13.27
C TRP A 253 -17.98 -2.17 12.05
N SER A 254 -18.57 -3.23 11.48
CA SER A 254 -18.06 -3.86 10.26
C SER A 254 -18.57 -3.16 9.01
N TYR A 255 -17.76 -3.15 7.96
CA TYR A 255 -18.13 -2.63 6.64
C TYR A 255 -19.40 -3.27 6.07
N ASP A 256 -19.57 -4.59 6.22
CA ASP A 256 -20.73 -5.32 5.69
C ASP A 256 -22.02 -5.11 6.51
N ASN A 257 -21.91 -4.53 7.70
CA ASN A 257 -23.05 -4.29 8.58
C ASN A 257 -22.87 -2.96 9.35
N PRO A 258 -22.95 -1.82 8.65
CA PRO A 258 -22.60 -0.52 9.23
C PRO A 258 -23.62 -0.03 10.27
N THR A 259 -24.81 -0.63 10.32
CA THR A 259 -25.86 -0.27 11.29
C THR A 259 -25.67 -0.93 12.66
N VAL A 260 -24.83 -1.97 12.76
CA VAL A 260 -24.57 -2.66 14.04
C VAL A 260 -23.27 -2.13 14.64
N VAL A 261 -23.43 -1.29 15.66
CA VAL A 261 -22.34 -0.64 16.37
C VAL A 261 -22.14 -1.29 17.73
N SER A 262 -20.90 -1.62 18.06
CA SER A 262 -20.51 -2.22 19.34
C SER A 262 -19.50 -1.36 20.07
N THR A 263 -19.46 -1.47 21.40
CA THR A 263 -18.39 -0.89 22.21
C THR A 263 -17.05 -1.51 21.82
N PHE A 264 -16.00 -0.69 21.78
CA PHE A 264 -14.63 -1.14 21.55
C PHE A 264 -13.72 -0.58 22.64
N ASP A 265 -13.42 -1.40 23.64
CA ASP A 265 -12.59 -1.08 24.79
C ASP A 265 -11.82 -2.33 25.26
N ASP A 266 -11.14 -2.25 26.40
CA ASP A 266 -10.33 -3.37 26.90
C ASP A 266 -11.16 -4.57 27.39
N ASP A 267 -12.43 -4.34 27.77
CA ASP A 267 -13.37 -5.40 28.16
C ASP A 267 -14.13 -5.97 26.95
N HIS A 268 -14.21 -5.20 25.86
CA HIS A 268 -14.89 -5.54 24.62
C HIS A 268 -13.95 -5.44 23.39
N PRO A 269 -12.89 -6.27 23.30
CA PRO A 269 -12.00 -6.27 22.16
C PRO A 269 -12.68 -6.83 20.89
N LEU A 270 -12.15 -6.47 19.72
CA LEU A 270 -12.58 -7.06 18.45
C LEU A 270 -12.06 -8.50 18.34
N ASN A 271 -12.95 -9.46 18.19
CA ASN A 271 -12.61 -10.85 17.92
C ASN A 271 -12.42 -11.11 16.42
N VAL A 272 -11.17 -11.30 16.01
CA VAL A 272 -10.77 -11.67 14.65
C VAL A 272 -10.61 -13.19 14.59
N SER A 273 -11.57 -13.89 13.98
CA SER A 273 -11.61 -15.35 13.89
C SER A 273 -10.90 -15.88 12.64
N ALA A 274 -10.00 -16.87 12.80
CA ALA A 274 -9.32 -17.52 11.68
C ALA A 274 -10.25 -18.35 10.79
N THR A 275 -11.30 -18.94 11.36
CA THR A 275 -12.25 -19.74 10.57
C THR A 275 -13.15 -18.86 9.71
N LYS A 276 -13.48 -17.65 10.19
CA LYS A 276 -14.30 -16.69 9.45
C LYS A 276 -13.48 -15.84 8.47
N TYR A 277 -12.25 -15.48 8.84
CA TYR A 277 -11.44 -14.49 8.12
C TYR A 277 -10.24 -15.12 7.40
N HIS A 278 -10.53 -16.12 6.56
CA HIS A 278 -9.56 -16.90 5.77
C HIS A 278 -9.07 -16.17 4.51
N ASP A 279 -8.24 -16.83 3.69
CA ASP A 279 -7.55 -16.21 2.53
C ASP A 279 -8.48 -15.70 1.41
N LEU A 280 -9.75 -16.11 1.41
CA LEU A 280 -10.76 -15.67 0.46
C LEU A 280 -11.80 -14.74 1.11
N SER A 281 -11.45 -14.14 2.24
CA SER A 281 -12.30 -13.19 2.95
C SER A 281 -11.72 -11.79 2.89
N ILE A 282 -12.62 -10.80 2.84
CA ILE A 282 -12.32 -9.39 3.00
C ILE A 282 -13.06 -8.94 4.24
N CYS A 283 -12.33 -8.48 5.25
CA CYS A 283 -12.95 -8.09 6.51
C CYS A 283 -12.40 -6.74 6.94
N LEU A 284 -13.33 -5.80 7.11
CA LEU A 284 -13.03 -4.40 7.33
C LEU A 284 -13.91 -3.88 8.46
N TRP A 285 -13.29 -3.20 9.41
CA TRP A 285 -13.97 -2.53 10.51
C TRP A 285 -13.54 -1.07 10.58
N TYR A 286 -14.46 -0.24 11.03
CA TYR A 286 -14.22 1.16 11.31
C TYR A 286 -14.35 1.39 12.80
N VAL A 287 -13.44 2.18 13.36
CA VAL A 287 -13.44 2.58 14.77
C VAL A 287 -13.58 4.09 14.84
N SER A 288 -14.54 4.52 15.65
CA SER A 288 -14.80 5.94 15.94
C SER A 288 -14.53 6.24 17.41
N PRO A 289 -13.77 7.30 17.72
CA PRO A 289 -13.58 7.72 19.09
C PRO A 289 -14.88 8.26 19.66
N LEU A 290 -15.06 8.15 20.98
CA LEU A 290 -16.16 8.80 21.67
C LEU A 290 -15.82 10.29 21.91
N ILE A 291 -16.52 11.17 21.20
CA ILE A 291 -16.35 12.62 21.28
C ILE A 291 -17.26 13.14 22.39
N LYS A 292 -16.69 13.88 23.35
CA LYS A 292 -17.46 14.52 24.43
C LYS A 292 -18.25 15.70 23.87
N PHE A 293 -19.56 15.68 24.07
CA PHE A 293 -20.42 16.84 23.86
C PHE A 293 -20.55 17.67 25.14
N ASN A 294 -20.74 17.01 26.27
CA ASN A 294 -20.77 17.61 27.60
C ASN A 294 -20.27 16.59 28.65
N SER A 295 -20.48 16.87 29.95
CA SER A 295 -20.03 16.00 31.05
C SER A 295 -20.65 14.60 31.07
N SER A 296 -21.84 14.42 30.50
CA SER A 296 -22.60 13.17 30.54
C SER A 296 -22.80 12.51 29.17
N THR A 297 -22.67 13.27 28.08
CA THR A 297 -23.01 12.83 26.73
C THR A 297 -21.77 12.73 25.86
N LYS A 298 -21.57 11.55 25.28
CA LYS A 298 -20.59 11.30 24.23
C LYS A 298 -21.30 10.85 22.96
N TYR A 299 -20.75 11.19 21.81
CA TYR A 299 -21.23 10.72 20.52
C TYR A 299 -20.07 10.11 19.74
N ALA A 300 -20.40 9.23 18.81
CA ALA A 300 -19.48 8.72 17.81
C ALA A 300 -19.95 9.22 16.45
N LEU A 301 -19.01 9.63 15.61
CA LEU A 301 -19.32 9.89 14.20
C LEU A 301 -19.24 8.55 13.46
N LEU A 302 -20.38 8.15 12.92
CA LEU A 302 -20.52 6.98 12.06
C LEU A 302 -20.56 7.47 10.61
N ARG A 303 -20.10 6.62 9.69
CA ARG A 303 -19.90 6.96 8.28
C ARG A 303 -21.22 7.37 7.59
N GLU A 304 -21.13 8.31 6.64
CA GLU A 304 -21.86 8.30 5.35
C GLU A 304 -20.86 7.97 4.23
#